data_AF-A0A1V8TG50-F1
#
_entry.id   AF-A0A1V8TG50-F1
#
_cell.length_a   1.000
_cell.length_b   1.000
_cell.length_c   1.000
_cell.angle_alpha   90.00
_cell.angle_beta   90.00
_cell.angle_gamma   90.00
#
_symmetry.space_group_name_H-M   'P 1'
#
loop_
_entity.id
_entity.type
_entity.pdbx_description
1 polymer ?
#
loop_
_entity_poly.entity_id
_entity_poly.type
_entity_poly.pdbx_seq_one_letter_code
_entity_poly.pdbx_strand_id
1 'polypeptide(L)'
;LLKPEVYQTDPRGMAETRVQASQLLCKIFLHYLVLLSEWDGVLDLWTKILEIMERLMSTPQNEMLAEAVPESLKNILLVMSNGGHIVPPSEAQTEQQKLLWAETSTRLERYLPGLMAELFPEAEKQQEPPERPTTNGHSEPEAVAMSDAPDAAATKAHPPAPEPQAA
;
A
#
# COMPACT_ATOMS: atom_id res chain seq x y z
N LEU A 1 -21.85 -6.26 -18.96
CA LEU A 1 -22.44 -7.28 -18.06
C LEU A 1 -23.16 -8.31 -18.92
N LEU A 2 -22.88 -9.60 -18.72
CA LEU A 2 -23.43 -10.70 -19.54
C LEU A 2 -24.95 -10.82 -19.36
N LYS A 3 -25.62 -11.28 -20.42
CA LYS A 3 -27.05 -11.59 -20.39
C LYS A 3 -27.30 -12.78 -19.45
N PRO A 4 -28.22 -12.69 -18.47
CA PRO A 4 -28.48 -13.75 -17.49
C PRO A 4 -28.76 -15.13 -18.13
N GLU A 5 -29.38 -15.12 -19.31
CA GLU A 5 -29.79 -16.32 -20.04
C GLU A 5 -28.59 -17.14 -20.53
N VAL A 6 -27.48 -16.46 -20.88
CA VAL A 6 -26.24 -17.13 -21.30
C VAL A 6 -25.59 -17.80 -20.08
N TYR A 7 -25.55 -17.12 -18.93
CA TYR A 7 -24.95 -17.65 -17.70
C TYR A 7 -25.60 -18.95 -17.23
N GLN A 8 -26.93 -19.05 -17.34
CA GLN A 8 -27.68 -20.23 -16.94
C GLN A 8 -27.49 -21.43 -17.86
N THR A 9 -27.02 -21.21 -19.10
CA THR A 9 -26.87 -22.29 -20.08
C THR A 9 -25.60 -23.11 -19.86
N ASP A 10 -24.50 -22.48 -19.41
CA ASP A 10 -23.26 -23.19 -19.09
C ASP A 10 -22.40 -22.46 -18.01
N PRO A 11 -22.81 -22.52 -16.73
CA PRO A 11 -22.03 -21.93 -15.63
C PRO A 11 -20.61 -22.51 -15.53
N ARG A 12 -20.44 -23.80 -15.85
CA ARG A 12 -19.16 -24.53 -15.68
C ARG A 12 -18.15 -24.15 -16.76
N GLY A 13 -18.53 -24.18 -18.03
CA GLY A 13 -17.65 -23.75 -19.12
C GLY A 13 -17.30 -22.26 -19.03
N MET A 14 -18.20 -21.44 -18.49
CA MET A 14 -17.87 -20.05 -18.16
C MET A 14 -16.86 -19.91 -17.02
N ALA A 15 -16.94 -20.75 -15.98
CA ALA A 15 -15.94 -20.76 -14.93
C ALA A 15 -14.56 -21.16 -15.47
N GLU A 16 -14.50 -22.19 -16.31
CA GLU A 16 -13.27 -22.65 -16.97
C GLU A 16 -12.68 -21.59 -17.90
N THR A 17 -13.52 -20.95 -18.73
CA THR A 17 -13.07 -19.87 -19.63
C THR A 17 -12.48 -18.70 -18.86
N ARG A 18 -13.04 -18.36 -17.69
CA ARG A 18 -12.48 -17.30 -16.82
C ARG A 18 -11.11 -17.67 -16.28
N VAL A 19 -10.91 -18.92 -15.86
CA VAL A 19 -9.60 -19.44 -15.41
C VAL A 19 -8.59 -19.38 -16.56
N GLN A 20 -8.97 -19.79 -17.76
CA GLN A 20 -8.08 -19.73 -18.92
C GLN A 20 -7.73 -18.29 -19.29
N ALA A 21 -8.71 -17.38 -19.25
CA ALA A 21 -8.50 -15.96 -19.51
C ALA A 21 -7.57 -15.31 -18.47
N SER A 22 -7.73 -15.64 -17.18
CA SER A 22 -6.85 -15.13 -16.12
C SER A 22 -5.41 -15.62 -16.31
N GLN A 23 -5.22 -16.91 -16.60
CA GLN A 23 -3.91 -17.48 -16.87
C GLN A 23 -3.26 -16.84 -18.11
N LEU A 24 -4.02 -16.60 -19.17
CA LEU A 24 -3.52 -15.95 -20.38
C LEU A 24 -3.10 -14.50 -20.09
N LEU A 25 -3.90 -13.75 -19.34
CA LEU A 25 -3.56 -12.40 -18.89
C LEU A 25 -2.24 -12.38 -18.12
N CYS A 26 -2.09 -13.26 -17.13
CA CYS A 26 -0.85 -13.41 -16.35
C CYS A 26 0.35 -13.71 -17.25
N LYS A 27 0.20 -14.71 -18.15
CA LYS A 27 1.28 -15.13 -19.04
C LYS A 27 1.72 -14.02 -20.00
N ILE A 28 0.77 -13.31 -20.60
CA ILE A 28 1.08 -12.21 -21.53
C ILE A 28 1.74 -11.06 -20.79
N PHE A 29 1.22 -10.67 -19.62
CA PHE A 29 1.83 -9.61 -18.82
C PHE A 29 3.29 -9.94 -18.47
N LEU A 30 3.55 -11.16 -17.99
CA LEU A 30 4.91 -11.61 -17.68
C LEU A 30 5.81 -11.71 -18.91
N HIS A 31 5.27 -12.17 -20.04
CA HIS A 31 6.03 -12.27 -21.30
C HIS A 31 6.55 -10.90 -21.76
N TYR A 32 5.75 -9.85 -21.58
CA TYR A 32 6.12 -8.48 -21.95
C TYR A 32 6.65 -7.65 -20.78
N LEU A 33 6.90 -8.23 -19.62
CA LEU A 33 7.21 -7.50 -18.39
C LEU A 33 8.38 -6.53 -18.55
N VAL A 34 9.47 -6.98 -19.18
CA VAL A 34 10.67 -6.15 -19.40
C VAL A 34 10.33 -4.91 -20.23
N LEU A 35 9.66 -5.11 -21.37
CA LEU A 35 9.24 -4.01 -22.24
C LEU A 35 8.24 -3.07 -21.57
N LEU A 36 7.28 -3.64 -20.84
CA LEU A 36 6.27 -2.87 -20.11
C LEU A 36 6.90 -2.06 -18.98
N SER A 37 7.95 -2.55 -18.32
CA SER A 37 8.57 -1.86 -17.19
C SER A 37 9.22 -0.51 -17.55
N GLU A 38 9.61 -0.34 -18.82
CA GLU A 38 10.16 0.90 -19.37
C GLU A 38 9.07 1.87 -19.85
N TRP A 39 7.81 1.42 -19.90
CA TRP A 39 6.69 2.23 -20.37
C TRP A 39 5.99 2.96 -19.23
N ASP A 40 5.82 4.27 -19.37
CA ASP A 40 5.22 5.15 -18.35
C ASP A 40 3.82 4.69 -17.86
N GLY A 41 3.06 3.99 -18.69
CA GLY A 41 1.71 3.51 -18.36
C GLY A 41 1.65 2.18 -17.60
N VAL A 42 2.79 1.61 -17.21
CA VAL A 42 2.83 0.28 -16.57
C VAL A 42 2.10 0.22 -15.25
N LEU A 43 2.15 1.30 -14.45
CA LEU A 43 1.46 1.37 -13.17
C LEU A 43 -0.06 1.26 -13.35
N ASP A 44 -0.62 1.98 -14.33
CA ASP A 44 -2.05 1.95 -14.65
C ASP A 44 -2.48 0.57 -15.19
N LEU A 45 -1.65 -0.03 -16.04
CA LEU A 45 -1.90 -1.37 -16.57
C LEU A 45 -1.89 -2.41 -15.44
N TRP A 46 -0.86 -2.39 -14.60
CA TRP A 46 -0.73 -3.29 -13.47
C TRP A 46 -1.90 -3.16 -12.49
N THR A 47 -2.28 -1.92 -12.19
CA THR A 47 -3.44 -1.61 -11.36
C THR A 47 -4.73 -2.22 -11.91
N LYS A 48 -4.96 -2.10 -13.23
CA LYS A 48 -6.11 -2.74 -13.89
C LYS A 48 -6.06 -4.26 -13.82
N ILE A 49 -4.87 -4.85 -13.91
CA ILE A 49 -4.69 -6.31 -13.76
C ILE A 49 -5.11 -6.72 -12.34
N LEU A 50 -4.65 -6.02 -11.30
CA LEU A 50 -5.05 -6.29 -9.91
C LEU A 50 -6.57 -6.19 -9.72
N GLU A 51 -7.22 -5.16 -10.28
CA GLU A 51 -8.69 -5.01 -10.24
C GLU A 51 -9.42 -6.16 -10.94
N ILE A 52 -8.89 -6.65 -12.06
CA ILE A 52 -9.45 -7.82 -12.76
C ILE A 52 -9.30 -9.07 -11.89
N MET A 53 -8.15 -9.26 -11.23
CA MET A 53 -7.91 -10.39 -10.33
C MET A 53 -8.85 -10.37 -9.13
N GLU A 54 -9.02 -9.22 -8.47
CA GLU A 54 -9.98 -9.02 -7.38
C GLU A 54 -11.41 -9.37 -7.82
N ARG A 55 -11.82 -8.90 -9.01
CA ARG A 55 -13.15 -9.20 -9.56
C ARG A 55 -13.36 -10.68 -9.88
N LEU A 56 -12.33 -11.34 -10.40
CA LEU A 56 -12.37 -12.77 -10.71
C LEU A 56 -12.50 -13.61 -9.44
N MET A 57 -11.75 -13.25 -8.40
CA MET A 57 -11.78 -13.91 -7.10
C MET A 57 -13.10 -13.68 -6.35
N SER A 58 -13.66 -12.47 -6.42
CA SER A 58 -14.93 -12.11 -5.75
C SER A 58 -16.19 -12.65 -6.44
N THR A 59 -16.07 -13.39 -7.54
CA THR A 59 -17.22 -13.99 -8.22
C THR A 59 -17.72 -15.22 -7.45
N PRO A 60 -18.98 -15.22 -6.96
CA PRO A 60 -19.55 -16.39 -6.28
C PRO A 60 -19.63 -17.61 -7.23
N GLN A 61 -19.47 -18.82 -6.68
CA GLN A 61 -19.43 -20.12 -7.39
C GLN A 61 -18.16 -20.46 -8.20
N ASN A 62 -16.99 -19.87 -7.92
CA ASN A 62 -15.75 -20.29 -8.58
C ASN A 62 -14.60 -20.59 -7.59
N GLU A 63 -14.73 -21.72 -6.89
CA GLU A 63 -13.70 -22.23 -5.97
C GLU A 63 -12.32 -22.36 -6.64
N MET A 64 -12.29 -22.75 -7.92
CA MET A 64 -11.03 -22.84 -8.68
C MET A 64 -10.33 -21.48 -8.82
N LEU A 65 -11.08 -20.39 -9.05
CA LEU A 65 -10.49 -19.05 -9.12
C LEU A 65 -10.05 -18.55 -7.74
N ALA A 66 -10.75 -18.94 -6.67
CA ALA A 66 -10.41 -18.56 -5.32
C ALA A 66 -9.00 -19.03 -4.91
N GLU A 67 -8.51 -20.14 -5.47
CA GLU A 67 -7.14 -20.63 -5.27
C GLU A 67 -6.18 -20.20 -6.41
N ALA A 68 -6.63 -20.26 -7.66
CA ALA A 68 -5.77 -19.98 -8.81
C ALA A 68 -5.34 -18.51 -8.92
N VAL A 69 -6.19 -17.57 -8.49
CA VAL A 69 -5.87 -16.13 -8.53
C VAL A 69 -4.77 -15.77 -7.52
N PRO A 70 -4.87 -16.12 -6.21
CA PRO A 70 -3.78 -15.89 -5.26
C PRO A 70 -2.47 -16.51 -5.72
N GLU A 71 -2.51 -17.76 -6.20
CA GLU A 71 -1.32 -18.46 -6.68
C GLU A 71 -0.70 -17.77 -7.91
N SER A 72 -1.52 -17.30 -8.85
CA SER A 72 -1.04 -16.53 -10.00
C SER A 72 -0.40 -15.21 -9.59
N LEU A 73 -0.99 -14.50 -8.62
CA LEU A 73 -0.46 -13.26 -8.08
C LEU A 73 0.87 -13.48 -7.36
N LYS A 74 1.00 -14.52 -6.53
CA LYS A 74 2.28 -14.92 -5.90
C LYS A 74 3.38 -15.07 -6.95
N ASN A 75 3.10 -15.86 -7.99
CA ASN A 75 4.06 -16.13 -9.06
C ASN A 75 4.45 -14.84 -9.81
N ILE A 76 3.49 -13.97 -10.14
CA ILE A 76 3.80 -12.69 -10.80
C ILE A 76 4.67 -11.81 -9.91
N LEU A 77 4.30 -11.63 -8.64
CA LEU A 77 5.00 -10.76 -7.70
C LEU A 77 6.44 -11.24 -7.48
N LEU A 78 6.65 -12.54 -7.34
CA LEU A 78 7.99 -13.13 -7.24
C LEU A 78 8.82 -12.90 -8.51
N VAL A 79 8.24 -13.07 -9.69
CA VAL A 79 8.94 -12.80 -10.97
C VAL A 79 9.27 -11.30 -11.09
N MET A 80 8.32 -10.42 -10.78
CA MET A 80 8.54 -8.97 -10.78
C MET A 80 9.63 -8.56 -9.79
N SER A 81 9.71 -9.22 -8.63
CA SER A 81 10.70 -8.90 -7.61
C SER A 81 12.09 -9.37 -8.01
N ASN A 82 12.21 -10.59 -8.52
CA ASN A 82 13.46 -11.13 -9.06
C ASN A 82 13.99 -10.30 -10.25
N GLY A 83 13.10 -9.70 -11.04
CA GLY A 83 13.46 -8.77 -12.11
C GLY A 83 13.77 -7.33 -11.65
N GLY A 84 13.63 -7.03 -10.35
CA GLY A 84 13.84 -5.69 -9.81
C GLY A 84 12.75 -4.67 -10.18
N HIS A 85 11.58 -5.12 -10.61
CA HIS A 85 10.46 -4.25 -10.99
C HIS A 85 9.60 -3.85 -9.78
N ILE A 86 9.37 -4.79 -8.87
CA ILE A 86 8.76 -4.53 -7.55
C ILE A 86 9.80 -4.79 -6.47
N VAL A 87 10.15 -3.74 -5.74
CA VAL A 87 11.24 -3.78 -4.76
C VAL A 87 10.67 -3.39 -3.40
N PRO A 88 11.01 -4.10 -2.31
CA PRO A 88 10.66 -3.66 -0.96
C PRO A 88 11.11 -2.23 -0.64
N PRO A 89 10.43 -1.50 0.27
CA PRO A 89 10.75 -0.13 0.63
C PRO A 89 12.21 -0.01 1.05
N SER A 90 12.99 0.78 0.32
CA SER A 90 14.41 1.00 0.60
C SER A 90 14.89 2.30 -0.03
N GLU A 91 16.03 2.82 0.43
CA GLU A 91 16.61 4.07 -0.08
C GLU A 91 17.01 3.99 -1.56
N ALA A 92 17.23 2.79 -2.09
CA ALA A 92 17.69 2.56 -3.46
C ALA A 92 16.55 2.51 -4.50
N GLN A 93 15.28 2.59 -4.08
CA GLN A 93 14.15 2.51 -5.00
C GLN A 93 14.03 3.74 -5.92
N THR A 94 13.70 3.50 -7.18
CA THR A 94 13.20 4.54 -8.07
C THR A 94 11.79 4.99 -7.65
N GLU A 95 11.36 6.19 -8.07
CA GLU A 95 10.01 6.67 -7.80
C GLU A 95 8.93 5.73 -8.36
N GLN A 96 9.15 5.15 -9.54
CA GLN A 96 8.25 4.16 -10.12
C GLN A 96 8.14 2.88 -9.27
N GLN A 97 9.26 2.39 -8.72
CA GLN A 97 9.26 1.22 -7.83
C GLN A 97 8.53 1.51 -6.52
N LYS A 98 8.70 2.72 -5.95
CA LYS A 98 7.97 3.16 -4.75
C LYS A 98 6.46 3.15 -4.99
N LEU A 99 6.02 3.74 -6.09
CA LEU A 99 4.60 3.78 -6.47
C LEU A 99 4.03 2.38 -6.72
N LEU A 100 4.74 1.54 -7.48
CA LEU A 100 4.35 0.17 -7.75
C LEU A 100 4.20 -0.63 -6.45
N TRP A 101 5.18 -0.53 -5.54
CA TRP A 101 5.12 -1.23 -4.25
C TRP A 101 3.93 -0.77 -3.41
N ALA A 102 3.75 0.55 -3.25
CA ALA A 102 2.69 1.12 -2.43
C ALA A 102 1.30 0.76 -2.94
N GLU A 103 1.08 0.89 -4.25
CA GLU A 103 -0.20 0.58 -4.90
C GLU A 103 -0.51 -0.91 -4.82
N THR A 104 0.49 -1.76 -5.09
CA THR A 104 0.35 -3.22 -5.01
C THR A 104 0.00 -3.66 -3.59
N SER A 105 0.75 -3.18 -2.60
CA SER A 105 0.53 -3.55 -1.19
C SER A 105 -0.85 -3.14 -0.70
N THR A 106 -1.24 -1.89 -0.98
CA THR A 106 -2.52 -1.33 -0.55
C THR A 106 -3.71 -2.08 -1.16
N ARG A 107 -3.60 -2.47 -2.43
CA ARG A 107 -4.68 -3.21 -3.11
C ARG A 107 -4.77 -4.65 -2.64
N LEU A 108 -3.64 -5.35 -2.55
CA LEU A 108 -3.63 -6.75 -2.13
C LEU A 108 -4.13 -6.91 -0.71
N GLU A 109 -3.83 -5.99 0.20
CA GLU A 109 -4.30 -6.07 1.59
C GLU A 109 -5.84 -6.09 1.70
N ARG A 110 -6.56 -5.54 0.72
CA ARG A 110 -8.03 -5.54 0.71
C ARG A 110 -8.64 -6.94 0.50
N TYR A 111 -8.02 -7.79 -0.32
CA TYR A 111 -8.62 -9.07 -0.75
C TYR A 111 -7.71 -10.29 -0.55
N LEU A 112 -6.43 -10.08 -0.26
CA LEU A 112 -5.42 -11.08 0.09
C LEU A 112 -4.53 -10.53 1.23
N PRO A 113 -5.12 -10.33 2.43
CA PRO A 113 -4.39 -9.76 3.56
C PRO A 113 -3.19 -10.63 3.94
N GLY A 114 -2.06 -9.98 4.23
CA GLY A 114 -0.81 -10.65 4.60
C GLY A 114 -0.03 -11.30 3.44
N LEU A 115 -0.50 -11.21 2.19
CA LEU A 115 0.21 -11.77 1.05
C LEU A 115 1.59 -11.11 0.82
N MET A 116 1.66 -9.79 0.96
CA MET A 116 2.93 -9.06 0.81
C MET A 116 3.92 -9.44 1.91
N ALA A 117 3.44 -9.63 3.14
CA ALA A 117 4.23 -10.08 4.28
C ALA A 117 4.80 -11.48 4.06
N GLU A 118 3.97 -12.40 3.54
CA GLU A 118 4.36 -13.77 3.22
C GLU A 118 5.49 -13.81 2.18
N LEU A 119 5.41 -12.97 1.14
CA LEU A 119 6.37 -12.97 0.03
C LEU A 119 7.64 -12.17 0.34
N PHE A 120 7.54 -11.12 1.16
CA PHE A 120 8.61 -10.14 1.39
C PHE A 120 8.79 -9.84 2.89
N PRO A 121 9.19 -10.82 3.71
CA PRO A 121 9.27 -10.64 5.17
C PRO A 121 10.33 -9.61 5.60
N GLU A 122 11.35 -9.36 4.80
CA GLU A 122 12.36 -8.31 5.05
C GLU A 122 11.77 -6.90 4.97
N ALA A 123 10.70 -6.71 4.18
CA ALA A 123 10.05 -5.41 4.03
C ALA A 123 9.38 -4.94 5.33
N GLU A 124 8.84 -5.87 6.11
CA GLU A 124 8.19 -5.56 7.39
C GLU A 124 9.20 -5.14 8.46
N LYS A 125 10.34 -5.85 8.52
CA LYS A 125 11.43 -5.55 9.47
C LYS A 125 12.03 -4.16 9.27
N GLN A 126 11.96 -3.62 8.05
CA GLN A 126 12.47 -2.28 7.74
C GLN A 126 11.46 -1.15 8.04
N GLN A 127 10.19 -1.50 8.28
CA GLN A 127 9.15 -0.55 8.64
C GLN A 127 8.97 -0.39 10.17
N GLU A 128 9.54 -1.28 10.98
CA GLU A 128 9.59 -1.08 12.43
C GLU A 128 10.47 0.13 12.76
N PRO A 129 9.94 1.15 13.47
CA PRO A 129 10.75 2.26 13.94
C PRO A 129 11.90 1.72 14.79
N PRO A 130 13.13 2.26 14.66
CA PRO A 130 14.24 1.80 15.49
C PRO A 130 13.84 1.95 16.96
N GLU A 131 13.80 0.83 17.68
CA GLU A 131 13.53 0.82 19.12
C GLU A 131 14.48 1.83 19.79
N ARG A 132 13.89 2.88 20.38
CA ARG A 132 14.65 3.84 21.18
C ARG A 132 15.29 3.05 22.34
N PRO A 133 16.61 3.15 22.57
CA PRO A 133 17.22 2.51 23.71
C PRO A 133 16.64 3.15 24.99
N THR A 134 15.85 2.38 25.74
CA THR A 134 15.35 2.78 27.05
C THR A 134 16.52 2.76 28.03
N THR A 135 17.06 3.94 28.34
CA THR A 135 17.97 4.09 29.48
C THR A 135 17.16 3.91 30.77
N ASN A 136 17.28 2.73 31.39
CA ASN A 136 16.80 2.49 32.74
C ASN A 136 17.76 3.17 33.72
N GLY A 137 17.30 4.26 34.36
CA GLY A 137 18.02 4.93 35.44
C GLY A 137 17.03 5.65 36.36
N HIS A 138 16.57 4.94 37.39
CA HIS A 138 15.91 5.50 38.57
C HIS A 138 16.80 6.58 39.22
N SER A 139 16.23 7.73 39.62
CA SER A 139 16.41 8.39 40.93
C SER A 139 15.65 9.75 41.00
N GLU A 140 14.57 9.80 41.78
CA GLU A 140 14.21 10.97 42.63
C GLU A 140 14.97 10.80 43.98
N PRO A 141 15.15 11.80 44.88
CA PRO A 141 14.14 12.79 45.32
C PRO A 141 14.62 14.24 45.74
N GLU A 142 13.63 15.12 45.94
CA GLU A 142 13.43 16.21 46.94
C GLU A 142 14.36 17.45 47.19
N ALA A 143 13.71 18.63 47.13
CA ALA A 143 13.68 19.82 48.03
C ALA A 143 14.89 20.83 48.10
N VAL A 144 14.81 22.15 48.38
CA VAL A 144 13.82 23.09 48.99
C VAL A 144 14.17 24.59 48.63
N ALA A 145 13.16 25.49 48.58
CA ALA A 145 13.09 26.92 49.07
C ALA A 145 14.03 28.04 48.50
N MET A 146 13.73 29.36 48.42
CA MET A 146 12.70 30.26 49.00
C MET A 146 12.69 31.67 48.33
N SER A 147 11.61 32.43 48.60
CA SER A 147 11.44 33.93 48.62
C SER A 147 11.31 34.67 47.29
N ASP A 148 10.44 35.68 47.13
CA ASP A 148 9.52 36.39 48.02
C ASP A 148 8.47 37.13 47.15
N ALA A 149 7.32 37.46 47.71
CA ALA A 149 6.24 38.24 47.08
C ALA A 149 6.29 39.72 47.57
N PRO A 150 5.27 40.58 47.40
CA PRO A 150 4.30 40.80 46.31
C PRO A 150 4.31 42.29 45.84
N ASP A 151 3.51 42.68 44.82
CA ASP A 151 2.40 43.65 45.00
C ASP A 151 1.70 44.04 43.66
N ALA A 152 0.38 44.20 43.80
CA ALA A 152 -0.56 45.07 43.09
C ALA A 152 -0.60 45.22 41.54
N ALA A 153 -1.69 44.65 41.01
CA ALA A 153 -2.83 45.38 40.44
C ALA A 153 -2.88 45.78 38.93
N ALA A 154 -4.10 45.54 38.41
CA ALA A 154 -4.82 46.27 37.37
C ALA A 154 -4.67 45.85 35.88
N THR A 155 -5.45 44.83 35.52
CA THR A 155 -6.46 44.79 34.44
C THR A 155 -6.62 46.04 33.54
N LYS A 156 -6.43 45.89 32.21
CA LYS A 156 -7.44 45.92 31.11
C LYS A 156 -6.95 46.60 29.81
N ALA A 157 -7.05 45.82 28.71
CA ALA A 157 -7.48 46.15 27.34
C ALA A 157 -6.82 47.29 26.50
N HIS A 158 -6.21 46.87 25.38
CA HIS A 158 -6.27 47.32 23.96
C HIS A 158 -7.17 48.55 23.62
N PRO A 159 -6.92 49.40 22.58
CA PRO A 159 -6.56 48.99 21.20
C PRO A 159 -5.67 50.00 20.39
N PRO A 160 -5.71 50.12 19.03
CA PRO A 160 -4.71 49.59 18.10
C PRO A 160 -3.98 50.64 17.21
N ALA A 161 -2.96 50.16 16.48
CA ALA A 161 -2.36 50.62 15.19
C ALA A 161 -1.92 52.09 14.99
N PRO A 162 -0.69 52.35 14.48
CA PRO A 162 -0.32 53.62 13.85
C PRO A 162 -0.34 53.55 12.31
N GLU A 163 -0.23 54.74 11.69
CA GLU A 163 0.01 55.08 10.28
C GLU A 163 -1.21 55.51 9.42
N PRO A 164 -1.04 56.39 8.40
CA PRO A 164 0.23 56.80 7.73
C PRO A 164 0.47 58.30 7.44
N GLN A 165 1.76 58.59 7.25
CA GLN A 165 2.42 59.45 6.22
C GLN A 165 2.07 60.93 5.95
N ALA A 166 3.16 61.62 5.58
CA ALA A 166 3.33 62.71 4.61
C ALA A 166 3.19 64.17 5.09
N ALA A 167 4.34 64.83 5.23
CA ALA A 167 4.74 66.00 4.42
C ALA A 167 6.25 66.23 4.56
#